data_AF-A0A354CKF4-F1
#
_entry.id   AF-A0A354CKF4-F1
#
_cell.length_a   1.000
_cell.length_b   1.000
_cell.length_c   1.000
_cell.angle_alpha   90.00
_cell.angle_beta   90.00
_cell.angle_gamma   90.00
#
_symmetry.space_group_name_H-M   'P 1'
#
loop_
_entity.id
_entity.type
_entity.pdbx_description
1 polymer ?
#
loop_
_entity_poly.entity_id
_entity_poly.type
_entity_poly.pdbx_seq_one_letter_code
_entity_poly.pdbx_strand_id
1 'polypeptide(L)'
;MFGLACANLFNLMKNYNYRQEAEMKKYILSLLVIAIVCVAGCGLKAHNNDSHYINAEQEGNDSEKMLYEILQCFNDKDADRLKGMFAPDIKDKYDIDGQINYAFKMYNGESVYDGEVRNGGIASSTIKDGIYIEKTVDAVLNGIKTNQEETFRITIIRRVVDDAVPQAVGLEKIYLQDGDYKAKAVIGKTYRGEETDIRQQNQTFSDDVDETASIIVTNGQTDKDKVLQNGNENIIYVENLLQSMNMTPYEGNEEEYSQYDYKFTVLNRKNQLKSMYTMTNNHCCITDKDYKDTYYTIDDTSTYNELIEFAKSLVD
;
A
#
# COMPACT_ATOMS: atom_id res chain seq x y z
N MET A 1 42.93 -55.36 37.55
CA MET A 1 41.95 -54.36 38.04
C MET A 1 42.30 -52.89 37.74
N PHE A 2 43.47 -52.55 37.17
CA PHE A 2 43.84 -51.14 36.92
C PHE A 2 43.34 -50.54 35.58
N GLY A 3 42.97 -51.35 34.58
CA GLY A 3 42.56 -50.85 33.25
C GLY A 3 41.15 -50.26 33.19
N LEU A 4 40.19 -50.79 33.96
CA LEU A 4 38.78 -50.34 33.92
C LEU A 4 38.56 -48.99 34.63
N ALA A 5 39.36 -48.69 35.66
CA ALA A 5 39.25 -47.45 36.42
C ALA A 5 39.73 -46.22 35.63
N CYS A 6 40.78 -46.38 34.82
CA CYS A 6 41.31 -45.28 34.00
C CYS A 6 40.41 -44.91 32.82
N ALA A 7 39.75 -45.89 32.19
CA ALA A 7 38.82 -45.63 31.07
C ALA A 7 37.56 -44.86 31.53
N ASN A 8 37.05 -45.17 32.73
CA ASN A 8 35.91 -44.45 33.30
C ASN A 8 36.27 -43.01 33.70
N LEU A 9 37.48 -42.78 34.24
CA LEU A 9 37.93 -41.43 34.59
C LEU A 9 38.13 -40.55 33.34
N PHE A 10 38.68 -41.11 32.27
CA PHE A 10 38.91 -40.38 31.02
C PHE A 10 37.59 -39.99 30.33
N ASN A 11 36.59 -40.88 30.32
CA ASN A 11 35.26 -40.58 29.80
C ASN A 11 34.49 -39.58 30.69
N LEU A 12 34.65 -39.63 32.01
CA LEU A 12 34.11 -38.63 32.94
C LEU A 12 34.74 -37.24 32.73
N MET A 13 36.07 -37.17 32.57
CA MET A 13 36.76 -35.90 32.29
C MET A 13 36.41 -35.34 30.91
N LYS A 14 36.24 -36.20 29.89
CA LYS A 14 35.83 -35.78 28.55
C LYS A 14 34.38 -35.27 28.53
N ASN A 15 33.47 -35.94 29.24
CA ASN A 15 32.08 -35.49 29.40
C ASN A 15 31.97 -34.23 30.26
N TYR A 16 32.81 -34.08 31.29
CA TYR A 16 32.86 -32.88 32.13
C TYR A 16 33.36 -31.66 31.32
N ASN A 17 34.43 -31.81 30.54
CA ASN A 17 34.92 -30.76 29.64
C ASN A 17 33.92 -30.41 28.54
N TYR A 18 33.22 -31.39 27.95
CA TYR A 18 32.19 -31.12 26.93
C TYR A 18 30.97 -30.40 27.50
N ARG A 19 30.57 -30.72 28.75
CA ARG A 19 29.46 -30.07 29.44
C ARG A 19 29.85 -28.65 29.88
N GLN A 20 31.08 -28.45 30.38
CA GLN A 20 31.65 -27.12 30.66
C GLN A 20 31.72 -26.26 29.39
N GLU A 21 32.15 -26.81 28.25
CA GLU A 21 32.16 -26.11 26.97
C GLU A 21 30.75 -25.79 26.46
N ALA A 22 29.78 -26.70 26.61
CA ALA A 22 28.40 -26.47 26.20
C ALA A 22 27.71 -25.40 27.06
N GLU A 23 27.94 -25.41 28.37
CA GLU A 23 27.43 -24.39 29.29
C GLU A 23 28.14 -23.04 29.04
N MET A 24 29.48 -23.02 28.86
CA MET A 24 30.22 -21.83 28.44
C MET A 24 29.73 -21.26 27.10
N LYS A 25 29.41 -22.11 26.11
CA LYS A 25 28.83 -21.68 24.83
C LYS A 25 27.44 -21.08 24.99
N LYS A 26 26.60 -21.61 25.91
CA LYS A 26 25.29 -21.00 26.25
C LYS A 26 25.46 -19.64 26.94
N TYR A 27 26.42 -19.51 27.86
CA TYR A 27 26.74 -18.23 28.50
C TYR A 27 27.31 -17.21 27.52
N ILE A 28 28.20 -17.62 26.61
CA ILE A 28 28.75 -16.77 25.55
C ILE A 28 27.64 -16.36 24.56
N LEU A 29 26.75 -17.28 24.18
CA LEU A 29 25.61 -16.97 23.31
C LEU A 29 24.60 -16.03 24.00
N SER A 30 24.34 -16.23 25.29
CA SER A 30 23.49 -15.34 26.09
C SER A 30 24.12 -13.95 26.25
N LEU A 31 25.43 -13.87 26.47
CA LEU A 31 26.17 -12.60 26.50
C LEU A 31 26.19 -11.91 25.14
N LEU A 32 26.26 -12.66 24.03
CA LEU A 32 26.15 -12.11 22.67
C LEU A 32 24.75 -11.58 22.37
N VAL A 33 23.69 -12.27 22.80
CA VAL A 33 22.30 -11.80 22.64
C VAL A 33 22.06 -10.56 23.51
N ILE A 34 22.55 -10.51 24.74
CA ILE A 34 22.48 -9.32 25.60
C ILE A 34 23.29 -8.17 24.98
N ALA A 35 24.49 -8.45 24.45
CA ALA A 35 25.28 -7.44 23.76
C ALA A 35 24.54 -6.88 22.54
N ILE A 36 23.93 -7.72 21.69
CA ILE A 36 23.13 -7.30 20.53
C ILE A 36 21.90 -6.46 20.96
N VAL A 37 21.21 -6.84 22.04
CA VAL A 37 20.11 -6.06 22.62
C VAL A 37 20.62 -4.72 23.20
N CYS A 38 21.83 -4.69 23.76
CA CYS A 38 22.47 -3.46 24.20
C CYS A 38 22.98 -2.58 23.04
N VAL A 39 23.40 -3.13 21.90
CA VAL A 39 23.80 -2.32 20.72
C VAL A 39 22.57 -1.79 19.98
N ALA A 40 21.47 -2.55 19.93
CA ALA A 40 20.18 -2.05 19.42
C ALA A 40 19.52 -1.02 20.35
N GLY A 41 19.79 -1.09 21.66
CA GLY A 41 19.32 -0.13 22.67
C GLY A 41 20.29 1.02 22.98
N CYS A 42 21.49 1.01 22.41
CA CYS A 42 22.48 2.10 22.51
C CYS A 42 22.73 2.65 21.11
N GLY A 43 21.68 3.20 20.50
CA GLY A 43 21.87 4.33 19.59
C GLY A 43 22.72 5.37 20.32
N LEU A 44 23.84 5.74 19.69
CA LEU A 44 24.82 6.71 20.16
C LEU A 44 24.21 7.82 21.02
N LYS A 45 24.57 7.86 22.31
CA LYS A 45 24.65 9.14 23.03
C LYS A 45 25.92 9.85 22.56
N ALA A 46 25.84 10.50 21.40
CA ALA A 46 26.78 11.50 20.92
C ALA A 46 25.93 12.48 20.10
N HIS A 47 25.41 13.54 20.70
CA HIS A 47 26.14 14.78 20.93
C HIS A 47 25.47 15.52 22.10
N ASN A 48 26.24 16.13 23.01
CA ASN A 48 25.72 17.21 23.85
C ASN A 48 25.51 18.44 22.94
N ASN A 49 24.50 18.38 22.07
CA ASN A 49 23.86 19.58 21.53
C ASN A 49 22.69 19.81 22.47
N ASP A 50 22.69 20.94 23.19
CA ASP A 50 21.45 21.42 23.79
C ASP A 50 20.41 21.37 22.67
N SER A 51 19.41 20.50 22.79
CA SER A 51 18.35 20.33 21.79
C SER A 51 17.65 21.67 21.50
N HIS A 52 17.78 22.62 22.42
CA HIS A 52 17.33 24.00 22.30
C HIS A 52 18.12 24.87 21.29
N TYR A 53 19.26 24.39 20.78
CA TYR A 53 20.17 25.11 19.87
C TYR A 53 20.54 24.32 18.61
N ILE A 54 19.63 23.50 18.08
CA ILE A 54 19.89 22.84 16.80
C ILE A 54 19.89 23.91 15.70
N ASN A 55 20.99 23.99 14.95
CA ASN A 55 21.09 24.95 13.85
C ASN A 55 20.20 24.52 12.67
N ALA A 56 19.70 25.50 11.92
CA ALA A 56 18.73 25.25 10.86
C ALA A 56 19.25 24.32 9.74
N GLU A 57 20.58 24.28 9.54
CA GLU A 57 21.24 23.42 8.55
C GLU A 57 21.17 21.94 8.96
N GLN A 58 21.51 21.62 10.21
CA GLN A 58 21.39 20.26 10.74
C GLN A 58 19.93 19.79 10.70
N GLU A 59 19.00 20.65 11.10
CA GLU A 59 17.57 20.33 11.04
C GLU A 59 17.12 20.06 9.60
N GLY A 60 17.58 20.85 8.64
CA GLY A 60 17.31 20.62 7.22
C GLY A 60 17.81 19.26 6.75
N ASN A 61 19.07 18.93 7.06
CA ASN A 61 19.69 17.65 6.68
C ASN A 61 18.98 16.45 7.32
N ASP A 62 18.57 16.56 8.58
CA ASP A 62 17.85 15.50 9.28
C ASP A 62 16.44 15.31 8.71
N SER A 63 15.76 16.40 8.33
CA SER A 63 14.46 16.35 7.65
C SER A 63 14.57 15.72 6.26
N GLU A 64 15.62 16.06 5.50
CA GLU A 64 15.90 15.49 4.18
C GLU A 64 16.12 13.97 4.25
N LYS A 65 16.99 13.50 5.15
CA LYS A 65 17.18 12.06 5.37
C LYS A 65 15.89 11.35 5.74
N MET A 66 15.10 11.95 6.62
CA MET A 66 13.82 11.41 7.06
C MET A 66 12.83 11.28 5.88
N LEU A 67 12.76 12.29 5.01
CA LEU A 67 11.90 12.26 3.83
C LEU A 67 12.27 11.12 2.86
N TYR A 68 13.56 10.93 2.58
CA TYR A 68 14.01 9.84 1.72
C TYR A 68 13.81 8.47 2.36
N GLU A 69 13.99 8.35 3.68
CA GLU A 69 13.68 7.12 4.41
C GLU A 69 12.18 6.79 4.38
N ILE A 70 11.32 7.80 4.51
CA ILE A 70 9.87 7.62 4.34
C ILE A 70 9.56 7.18 2.91
N LEU A 71 10.10 7.84 1.88
CA LEU A 71 9.90 7.44 0.48
C LEU A 71 10.33 5.98 0.26
N GLN A 72 11.47 5.58 0.81
CA GLN A 72 11.92 4.20 0.75
C GLN A 72 10.91 3.24 1.40
N CYS A 73 10.35 3.58 2.57
CA CYS A 73 9.31 2.75 3.19
C CYS A 73 8.05 2.63 2.33
N PHE A 74 7.69 3.68 1.57
CA PHE A 74 6.58 3.63 0.61
C PHE A 74 6.85 2.72 -0.59
N ASN A 75 8.08 2.73 -1.11
CA ASN A 75 8.52 1.84 -2.19
C ASN A 75 8.58 0.38 -1.72
N ASP A 76 9.24 0.13 -0.58
CA ASP A 76 9.46 -1.21 -0.03
C ASP A 76 8.21 -1.77 0.69
N LYS A 77 7.17 -0.94 0.84
CA LYS A 77 5.97 -1.22 1.66
C LYS A 77 6.31 -1.65 3.09
N ASP A 78 7.37 -1.06 3.67
CA ASP A 78 7.89 -1.35 5.00
C ASP A 78 7.12 -0.58 6.08
N ALA A 79 5.99 -1.14 6.50
CA ALA A 79 5.12 -0.53 7.51
C ALA A 79 5.78 -0.42 8.89
N ASP A 80 6.56 -1.43 9.30
CA ASP A 80 7.18 -1.49 10.62
C ASP A 80 8.26 -0.42 10.76
N ARG A 81 9.10 -0.25 9.74
CA ARG A 81 10.10 0.82 9.71
C ARG A 81 9.43 2.20 9.72
N LEU A 82 8.43 2.42 8.87
CA LEU A 82 7.71 3.70 8.81
C LEU A 82 7.05 4.05 10.15
N LYS A 83 6.39 3.08 10.78
CA LYS A 83 5.80 3.23 12.11
C LYS A 83 6.88 3.56 13.15
N GLY A 84 8.04 2.92 13.07
CA GLY A 84 9.18 3.14 13.97
C GLY A 84 9.64 4.60 14.04
N MET A 85 9.46 5.37 12.96
CA MET A 85 9.87 6.78 12.86
C MET A 85 8.98 7.75 13.67
N PHE A 86 7.75 7.36 14.00
CA PHE A 86 6.82 8.21 14.73
C PHE A 86 7.20 8.37 16.20
N ALA A 87 6.94 9.57 16.74
CA ALA A 87 7.07 9.86 18.15
C ALA A 87 6.26 8.84 18.99
N PRO A 88 6.77 8.41 20.15
CA PRO A 88 6.07 7.46 21.02
C PRO A 88 4.62 7.87 21.30
N ASP A 89 4.37 9.14 21.62
CA ASP A 89 3.04 9.60 21.97
C ASP A 89 2.03 9.54 20.80
N ILE A 90 2.50 9.65 19.56
CA ILE A 90 1.68 9.53 18.36
C ILE A 90 1.27 8.07 18.13
N LYS A 91 2.21 7.14 18.32
CA LYS A 91 1.93 5.70 18.20
C LYS A 91 0.89 5.22 19.21
N ASP A 92 0.85 5.82 20.39
CA ASP A 92 -0.10 5.45 21.44
C ASP A 92 -1.50 6.06 21.24
N LYS A 93 -1.62 7.17 20.51
CA LYS A 93 -2.86 7.96 20.38
C LYS A 93 -3.63 7.71 19.09
N TYR A 94 -2.97 7.22 18.04
CA TYR A 94 -3.54 7.14 16.69
C TYR A 94 -3.44 5.72 16.12
N ASP A 95 -4.36 5.38 15.22
CA ASP A 95 -4.32 4.14 14.45
C ASP A 95 -3.26 4.23 13.34
N ILE A 96 -1.99 4.22 13.73
CA ILE A 96 -0.86 4.35 12.80
C ILE A 96 -0.84 3.20 11.78
N ASP A 97 -1.18 1.99 12.21
CA ASP A 97 -1.21 0.82 11.32
C ASP A 97 -2.29 0.97 10.24
N GLY A 98 -3.51 1.36 10.62
CA GLY A 98 -4.60 1.61 9.67
C GLY A 98 -4.28 2.75 8.69
N GLN A 99 -3.68 3.83 9.20
CA GLN A 99 -3.28 4.98 8.40
C GLN A 99 -2.16 4.66 7.40
N ILE A 100 -1.12 3.94 7.82
CA ILE A 100 -0.03 3.47 6.94
C ILE A 100 -0.60 2.58 5.83
N ASN A 101 -1.41 1.59 6.21
CA ASN A 101 -2.02 0.67 5.24
C ASN A 101 -2.89 1.41 4.21
N TYR A 102 -3.61 2.46 4.63
CA TYR A 102 -4.36 3.30 3.71
C TYR A 102 -3.43 4.11 2.79
N ALA A 103 -2.40 4.75 3.33
CA ALA A 103 -1.45 5.51 2.54
C ALA A 103 -0.72 4.65 1.51
N PHE A 104 -0.34 3.42 1.86
CA PHE A 104 0.28 2.48 0.93
C PHE A 104 -0.63 2.06 -0.21
N LYS A 105 -1.94 1.97 0.01
CA LYS A 105 -2.93 1.73 -1.05
C LYS A 105 -3.08 2.92 -1.98
N MET A 106 -2.91 4.14 -1.47
CA MET A 106 -3.00 5.37 -2.27
C MET A 106 -1.71 5.66 -3.06
N TYR A 107 -0.57 5.09 -2.65
CA TYR A 107 0.70 5.20 -3.34
C TYR A 107 0.86 4.05 -4.35
N ASN A 108 0.50 4.31 -5.61
CA ASN A 108 0.51 3.30 -6.68
C ASN A 108 1.84 3.32 -7.46
N GLY A 109 2.56 2.21 -7.42
CA GLY A 109 3.86 2.04 -8.09
C GLY A 109 5.09 2.29 -7.21
N GLU A 110 6.25 2.27 -7.86
CA GLU A 110 7.56 2.56 -7.27
C GLU A 110 8.09 3.89 -7.80
N SER A 111 8.84 4.67 -7.00
CA SER A 111 9.46 5.90 -7.47
C SER A 111 10.50 5.63 -8.57
N VAL A 112 10.35 6.30 -9.71
CA VAL A 112 11.37 6.40 -10.77
C VAL A 112 12.13 7.72 -10.72
N TYR A 113 11.60 8.68 -9.96
CA TYR A 113 12.26 9.93 -9.61
C TYR A 113 11.84 10.33 -8.19
N ASP A 114 12.82 10.56 -7.33
CA ASP A 114 12.60 10.72 -5.90
C ASP A 114 12.16 12.12 -5.48
N GLY A 115 12.12 13.08 -6.41
CA GLY A 115 11.70 14.45 -6.12
C GLY A 115 12.81 15.36 -5.60
N GLU A 116 12.42 16.57 -5.23
CA GLU A 116 13.31 17.58 -4.64
C GLU A 116 12.84 17.95 -3.22
N VAL A 117 13.79 18.04 -2.29
CA VAL A 117 13.51 18.44 -0.92
C VAL A 117 13.36 19.96 -0.82
N ARG A 118 12.34 20.37 -0.08
CA ARG A 118 12.14 21.75 0.38
C ARG A 118 11.94 21.77 1.89
N ASN A 119 12.84 22.46 2.59
CA ASN A 119 12.71 22.72 4.01
C ASN A 119 11.68 23.84 4.22
N GLY A 120 10.60 23.55 4.94
CA GLY A 120 9.55 24.53 5.24
C GLY A 120 9.89 25.41 6.45
N GLY A 121 10.80 24.93 7.31
CA GLY A 121 11.35 25.71 8.42
C GLY A 121 10.58 25.45 9.71
N ILE A 122 10.40 26.49 10.54
CA ILE A 122 9.72 26.38 11.84
C ILE A 122 8.22 26.51 11.62
N ALA A 123 7.49 25.41 11.84
CA ALA A 123 6.03 25.38 11.79
C ALA A 123 5.40 25.99 13.06
N SER A 124 5.97 25.71 14.23
CA SER A 124 5.59 26.34 15.50
C SER A 124 6.76 26.32 16.49
N SER A 125 6.76 27.26 17.44
CA SER A 125 7.75 27.23 18.53
C SER A 125 7.31 28.03 19.75
N THR A 126 7.83 27.62 20.90
CA THR A 126 7.77 28.36 22.17
C THR A 126 9.18 28.60 22.66
N ILE A 127 9.50 29.87 22.94
CA ILE A 127 10.82 30.31 23.42
C ILE A 127 10.69 30.81 24.86
N LYS A 128 11.60 30.36 25.72
CA LYS A 128 11.75 30.85 27.08
C LYS A 128 13.22 31.16 27.34
N ASP A 129 13.52 32.31 27.93
CA ASP A 129 14.90 32.70 28.26
C ASP A 129 15.89 32.62 27.07
N GLY A 130 15.39 32.86 25.84
CA GLY A 130 16.20 32.82 24.61
C GLY A 130 16.46 31.42 24.03
N ILE A 131 15.83 30.38 24.59
CA ILE A 131 15.96 28.99 24.13
C ILE A 131 14.62 28.39 23.71
N TYR A 132 14.62 27.49 22.73
CA TYR A 132 13.43 26.74 22.33
C TYR A 132 13.09 25.68 23.37
N ILE A 133 11.92 25.81 24.01
CA ILE A 133 11.37 24.78 24.93
C ILE A 133 10.31 23.91 24.25
N GLU A 134 9.79 24.37 23.12
CA GLU A 134 8.98 23.59 22.18
C GLU A 134 9.30 24.07 20.76
N LYS A 135 9.51 23.13 19.84
CA LYS A 135 9.79 23.45 18.44
C LYS A 135 9.28 22.36 17.52
N THR A 136 8.49 22.75 16.55
CA THR A 136 7.98 21.90 15.46
C THR A 136 8.47 22.45 14.13
N VAL A 137 8.95 21.57 13.26
CA VAL A 137 9.42 21.91 11.92
C VAL A 137 8.69 21.10 10.86
N ASP A 138 8.65 21.62 9.64
CA ASP A 138 8.12 20.92 8.49
C ASP A 138 9.13 20.84 7.33
N ALA A 139 8.95 19.82 6.51
CA ALA A 139 9.74 19.62 5.30
C ALA A 139 8.92 18.83 4.27
N VAL A 140 9.34 18.95 3.01
CA VAL A 140 8.59 18.46 1.87
C VAL A 140 9.52 17.76 0.91
N LEU A 141 9.14 16.59 0.41
CA LEU A 141 9.70 15.96 -0.78
C LEU A 141 8.69 16.11 -1.92
N ASN A 142 9.04 16.92 -2.92
CA ASN A 142 8.11 17.35 -3.96
C ASN A 142 8.43 16.72 -5.32
N GLY A 143 7.40 16.33 -6.06
CA GLY A 143 7.54 15.88 -7.45
C GLY A 143 8.05 14.46 -7.58
N ILE A 144 7.76 13.58 -6.61
CA ILE A 144 8.03 12.14 -6.69
C ILE A 144 7.25 11.60 -7.88
N LYS A 145 7.90 10.95 -8.85
CA LYS A 145 7.21 10.32 -9.99
C LYS A 145 7.26 8.82 -9.88
N THR A 146 6.15 8.14 -10.10
CA THR A 146 6.09 6.68 -10.10
C THR A 146 6.21 6.11 -11.51
N ASN A 147 6.46 4.81 -11.61
CA ASN A 147 6.42 4.06 -12.87
C ASN A 147 5.02 3.99 -13.53
N GLN A 148 3.98 4.48 -12.84
CA GLN A 148 2.60 4.62 -13.36
C GLN A 148 2.29 6.05 -13.83
N GLU A 149 3.32 6.89 -14.02
CA GLU A 149 3.23 8.30 -14.41
C GLU A 149 2.50 9.21 -13.41
N GLU A 150 2.15 8.71 -12.22
CA GLU A 150 1.59 9.54 -11.15
C GLU A 150 2.69 10.38 -10.49
N THR A 151 2.30 11.59 -10.07
CA THR A 151 3.17 12.49 -9.32
C THR A 151 2.65 12.66 -7.90
N PHE A 152 3.54 12.47 -6.93
CA PHE A 152 3.26 12.61 -5.51
C PHE A 152 4.15 13.65 -4.84
N ARG A 153 3.71 14.05 -3.65
CA ARG A 153 4.44 14.86 -2.69
C ARG A 153 4.27 14.24 -1.30
N ILE A 154 5.35 14.23 -0.52
CA ILE A 154 5.33 13.84 0.88
C ILE A 154 5.65 15.08 1.71
N THR A 155 4.76 15.44 2.64
CA THR A 155 5.00 16.52 3.61
C THR A 155 5.09 15.92 5.01
N ILE A 156 6.11 16.28 5.77
CA ILE A 156 6.29 15.85 7.16
C ILE A 156 6.15 17.02 8.12
N ILE A 157 5.64 16.72 9.31
CA ILE A 157 5.66 17.62 10.47
C ILE A 157 6.31 16.83 11.61
N ARG A 158 7.34 17.40 12.24
CA ARG A 158 8.06 16.75 13.34
C ARG A 158 8.33 17.70 14.50
N ARG A 159 8.18 17.19 15.72
CA ARG A 159 8.58 17.86 16.95
C ARG A 159 10.06 17.61 17.17
N VAL A 160 10.84 18.68 17.26
CA VAL A 160 12.29 18.62 17.46
C VAL A 160 12.64 18.80 18.95
N VAL A 161 11.85 19.61 19.66
CA VAL A 161 11.99 19.86 21.10
C VAL A 161 10.60 19.94 21.73
N ASP A 162 10.45 19.37 22.92
CA ASP A 162 9.29 19.54 23.80
C ASP A 162 9.67 19.20 25.25
N ASP A 163 9.89 20.22 26.08
CA ASP A 163 10.29 20.04 27.48
C ASP A 163 9.15 19.56 28.37
N ALA A 164 7.90 19.87 28.00
CA ALA A 164 6.74 19.48 28.76
C ALA A 164 6.35 18.02 28.48
N VAL A 165 6.55 17.57 27.24
CA VAL A 165 6.15 16.25 26.75
C VAL A 165 7.29 15.64 25.91
N PRO A 166 8.38 15.14 26.54
CA PRO A 166 9.53 14.59 25.81
C PRO A 166 9.18 13.44 24.85
N GLN A 167 8.13 12.68 25.15
CA GLN A 167 7.60 11.61 24.29
C GLN A 167 6.92 12.11 23.01
N ALA A 168 6.71 13.42 22.86
CA ALA A 168 6.21 14.03 21.64
C ALA A 168 7.31 14.34 20.63
N VAL A 169 8.59 14.27 21.03
CA VAL A 169 9.74 14.47 20.13
C VAL A 169 9.82 13.32 19.12
N GLY A 170 9.86 13.68 17.83
CA GLY A 170 9.83 12.74 16.72
C GLY A 170 8.88 13.17 15.60
N LEU A 171 8.64 12.27 14.66
CA LEU A 171 7.70 12.50 13.56
C LEU A 171 6.27 12.53 14.10
N GLU A 172 5.55 13.61 13.80
CA GLU A 172 4.16 13.79 14.22
C GLU A 172 3.17 13.40 13.14
N LYS A 173 3.48 13.76 11.90
CA LYS A 173 2.53 13.68 10.80
C LYS A 173 3.21 13.52 9.45
N ILE A 174 2.59 12.73 8.60
CA ILE A 174 2.89 12.61 7.18
C ILE A 174 1.62 12.92 6.39
N TYR A 175 1.72 13.78 5.39
CA TYR A 175 0.75 13.86 4.30
C TYR A 175 1.32 13.24 3.04
N LEU A 176 0.57 12.33 2.44
CA LEU A 176 0.75 11.92 1.05
C LEU A 176 -0.21 12.75 0.19
N GLN A 177 0.32 13.47 -0.79
CA GLN A 177 -0.44 14.36 -1.66
C GLN A 177 -0.17 14.01 -3.13
N ASP A 178 -1.13 14.30 -4.02
CA ASP A 178 -0.88 14.27 -5.46
C ASP A 178 -0.14 15.53 -5.96
N GLY A 179 0.16 15.56 -7.26
CA GLY A 179 0.80 16.68 -7.93
C GLY A 179 0.05 18.02 -7.83
N ASP A 180 -1.25 17.99 -7.55
CA ASP A 180 -2.10 19.17 -7.34
C ASP A 180 -2.23 19.56 -5.86
N TYR A 181 -1.38 18.99 -5.00
CA TYR A 181 -1.34 19.23 -3.55
C TYR A 181 -2.56 18.71 -2.78
N LYS A 182 -3.42 17.90 -3.40
CA LYS A 182 -4.59 17.30 -2.76
C LYS A 182 -4.13 16.15 -1.85
N ALA A 183 -4.61 16.12 -0.61
CA ALA A 183 -4.28 15.04 0.32
C ALA A 183 -4.90 13.72 -0.14
N LYS A 184 -4.06 12.72 -0.39
CA LYS A 184 -4.47 11.34 -0.68
C LYS A 184 -4.48 10.49 0.59
N ALA A 185 -3.57 10.74 1.53
CA ALA A 185 -3.56 10.07 2.82
C ALA A 185 -2.88 10.93 3.88
N VAL A 186 -3.17 10.58 5.13
CA VAL A 186 -2.56 11.19 6.31
C VAL A 186 -2.18 10.08 7.29
N ILE A 187 -0.99 10.20 7.88
CA ILE A 187 -0.47 9.28 8.90
C ILE A 187 0.00 10.10 10.10
N GLY A 188 -0.32 9.66 11.31
CA GLY A 188 0.01 10.34 12.56
C GLY A 188 -1.11 11.22 13.08
N LYS A 189 -0.74 12.39 13.59
CA LYS A 189 -1.64 13.32 14.29
C LYS A 189 -2.73 13.87 13.38
N THR A 190 -3.98 13.44 13.58
CA THR A 190 -5.15 13.92 12.85
C THR A 190 -6.11 14.74 13.71
N TYR A 191 -6.86 15.63 13.08
CA TYR A 191 -8.03 16.27 13.71
C TYR A 191 -9.31 15.48 13.40
N ARG A 192 -10.37 15.71 14.19
CA ARG A 192 -11.63 15.00 14.04
C ARG A 192 -12.22 15.22 12.65
N GLY A 193 -12.39 14.14 11.89
CA GLY A 193 -12.99 14.16 10.55
C GLY A 193 -11.98 14.17 9.40
N GLU A 194 -10.71 14.50 9.65
CA GLU A 194 -9.69 14.65 8.59
C GLU A 194 -9.55 13.41 7.70
N GLU A 195 -9.46 12.22 8.30
CA GLU A 195 -9.37 10.98 7.53
C GLU A 195 -10.64 10.69 6.73
N THR A 196 -11.81 11.01 7.29
CA THR A 196 -13.09 10.84 6.61
C THR A 196 -13.19 11.77 5.41
N ASP A 197 -12.79 13.03 5.57
CA ASP A 197 -12.79 14.05 4.52
C ASP A 197 -11.85 13.64 3.37
N ILE A 198 -10.64 13.17 3.70
CA ILE A 198 -9.68 12.66 2.71
C ILE A 198 -10.23 11.42 1.99
N ARG A 199 -10.82 10.47 2.73
CA ARG A 199 -11.41 9.27 2.13
C ARG A 199 -12.58 9.61 1.20
N GLN A 200 -13.47 10.52 1.59
CA GLN A 200 -14.56 11.00 0.75
C GLN A 200 -14.02 11.70 -0.50
N GLN A 201 -13.04 12.58 -0.33
CA GLN A 201 -12.38 13.30 -1.42
C GLN A 201 -11.70 12.36 -2.44
N ASN A 202 -11.15 11.24 -1.98
CA ASN A 202 -10.55 10.20 -2.82
C ASN A 202 -11.62 9.31 -3.47
N GLN A 203 -12.73 9.03 -2.79
CA GLN A 203 -13.88 8.33 -3.37
C GLN A 203 -14.48 9.13 -4.54
N THR A 204 -14.62 10.45 -4.39
CA THR A 204 -15.09 11.35 -5.46
C THR A 204 -14.12 11.44 -6.66
N PHE A 205 -12.89 10.92 -6.53
CA PHE A 205 -11.89 10.88 -7.61
C PHE A 205 -11.71 9.47 -8.21
N SER A 206 -11.98 8.39 -7.46
CA SER A 206 -12.07 7.02 -8.01
C SER A 206 -13.29 6.80 -8.91
N ASP A 207 -14.15 7.80 -8.92
CA ASP A 207 -15.35 7.93 -9.71
C ASP A 207 -15.03 8.19 -11.20
N ASP A 208 -13.84 8.65 -11.57
CA ASP A 208 -13.43 8.82 -12.98
C ASP A 208 -12.72 7.58 -13.57
N VAL A 209 -12.80 6.44 -12.90
CA VAL A 209 -12.12 5.22 -13.35
C VAL A 209 -13.09 4.34 -14.15
N ASP A 210 -12.85 4.24 -15.47
CA ASP A 210 -13.50 3.29 -16.39
C ASP A 210 -13.04 1.82 -16.16
N GLU A 211 -12.64 1.50 -14.94
CA GLU A 211 -12.25 0.14 -14.55
C GLU A 211 -13.50 -0.68 -14.25
N THR A 212 -13.48 -1.92 -14.76
CA THR A 212 -14.53 -2.90 -14.52
C THR A 212 -14.57 -3.28 -13.05
N ALA A 213 -15.71 -3.05 -12.41
CA ALA A 213 -15.93 -3.35 -11.00
C ALA A 213 -16.86 -4.54 -10.80
N SER A 214 -17.75 -4.78 -11.76
CA SER A 214 -18.62 -5.95 -11.76
C SER A 214 -19.01 -6.37 -13.17
N ILE A 215 -19.29 -7.67 -13.31
CA ILE A 215 -19.88 -8.25 -14.51
C ILE A 215 -21.11 -9.03 -14.10
N ILE A 216 -22.24 -8.75 -14.72
CA ILE A 216 -23.47 -9.53 -14.58
C ILE A 216 -23.56 -10.47 -15.78
N VAL A 217 -23.54 -11.77 -15.51
CA VAL A 217 -23.75 -12.81 -16.51
C VAL A 217 -25.21 -13.25 -16.44
N THR A 218 -25.93 -13.24 -17.56
CA THR A 218 -27.34 -13.66 -17.63
C THR A 218 -27.53 -14.71 -18.72
N ASN A 219 -28.23 -15.79 -18.41
CA ASN A 219 -28.72 -16.76 -19.40
C ASN A 219 -30.06 -16.27 -19.95
N GLY A 220 -30.16 -16.06 -21.27
CA GLY A 220 -31.35 -15.51 -21.92
C GLY A 220 -32.51 -16.50 -22.13
N GLN A 221 -32.29 -17.80 -21.88
CA GLN A 221 -33.34 -18.82 -21.93
C GLN A 221 -34.04 -19.01 -20.58
N THR A 222 -33.30 -18.83 -19.47
CA THR A 222 -33.82 -19.08 -18.11
C THR A 222 -33.99 -17.82 -17.27
N ASP A 223 -33.50 -16.68 -17.76
CA ASP A 223 -33.40 -15.40 -17.05
C ASP A 223 -32.61 -15.46 -15.73
N LYS A 224 -31.83 -16.53 -15.51
CA LYS A 224 -30.93 -16.65 -14.36
C LYS A 224 -29.70 -15.76 -14.55
N ASP A 225 -29.25 -15.14 -13.46
CA ASP A 225 -28.05 -14.31 -13.46
C ASP A 225 -27.05 -14.65 -12.35
N LYS A 226 -25.79 -14.24 -12.59
CA LYS A 226 -24.71 -14.29 -11.62
C LYS A 226 -23.94 -12.98 -11.67
N VAL A 227 -23.79 -12.36 -10.51
CA VAL A 227 -22.97 -11.16 -10.34
C VAL A 227 -21.56 -11.54 -9.89
N LEU A 228 -20.57 -11.11 -10.65
CA LEU A 228 -19.15 -11.14 -10.28
C LEU A 228 -18.76 -9.74 -9.80
N GLN A 229 -18.10 -9.62 -8.64
CA GLN A 229 -17.73 -8.33 -8.03
C GLN A 229 -16.23 -8.22 -7.71
N ASN A 230 -15.74 -6.98 -7.67
CA ASN A 230 -14.37 -6.53 -7.35
C ASN A 230 -13.51 -7.52 -6.53
N GLY A 231 -12.31 -7.82 -7.02
CA GLY A 231 -11.37 -8.76 -6.41
C GLY A 231 -11.63 -10.24 -6.73
N ASN A 232 -12.69 -10.54 -7.48
CA ASN A 232 -12.92 -11.87 -8.03
C ASN A 232 -12.02 -12.10 -9.26
N GLU A 233 -11.17 -13.12 -9.22
CA GLU A 233 -10.31 -13.55 -10.33
C GLU A 233 -11.12 -13.80 -11.62
N ASN A 234 -12.38 -14.20 -11.49
CA ASN A 234 -13.29 -14.41 -12.61
C ASN A 234 -13.67 -13.11 -13.35
N ILE A 235 -13.63 -11.93 -12.71
CA ILE A 235 -13.89 -10.66 -13.43
C ILE A 235 -12.80 -10.43 -14.46
N ILE A 236 -11.54 -10.48 -14.02
CA ILE A 236 -10.38 -10.24 -14.87
C ILE A 236 -10.36 -11.27 -16.00
N TYR A 237 -10.66 -12.53 -15.67
CA TYR A 237 -10.76 -13.59 -16.65
C TYR A 237 -11.82 -13.33 -17.73
N VAL A 238 -13.06 -13.01 -17.34
CA VAL A 238 -14.15 -12.73 -18.29
C VAL A 238 -13.87 -11.48 -19.12
N GLU A 239 -13.39 -10.40 -18.50
CA GLU A 239 -13.05 -9.17 -19.21
C GLU A 239 -11.96 -9.40 -20.27
N ASN A 240 -10.93 -10.19 -19.95
CA ASN A 240 -9.89 -10.56 -20.90
C ASN A 240 -10.44 -11.35 -22.09
N LEU A 241 -11.29 -12.35 -21.84
CA LEU A 241 -11.93 -13.12 -22.92
C LEU A 241 -12.79 -12.22 -23.81
N LEU A 242 -13.59 -11.33 -23.21
CA LEU A 242 -14.43 -10.38 -23.95
C LEU A 242 -13.61 -9.43 -24.83
N GLN A 243 -12.43 -8.99 -24.36
CA GLN A 243 -11.53 -8.10 -25.11
C GLN A 243 -10.68 -8.83 -26.16
N SER A 244 -10.40 -10.12 -25.97
CA SER A 244 -9.56 -10.90 -26.88
C SER A 244 -10.32 -11.58 -28.02
N MET A 245 -11.65 -11.56 -28.01
CA MET A 245 -12.45 -12.13 -29.09
C MET A 245 -12.15 -11.44 -30.42
N ASN A 246 -11.83 -12.25 -31.44
CA ASN A 246 -11.72 -11.76 -32.80
C ASN A 246 -13.09 -11.69 -33.47
N MET A 247 -13.44 -10.51 -33.97
CA MET A 247 -14.79 -10.18 -34.41
C MET A 247 -14.75 -9.30 -35.65
N THR A 248 -15.63 -9.56 -36.60
CA THR A 248 -15.80 -8.75 -37.81
C THR A 248 -17.14 -8.02 -37.78
N PRO A 249 -17.18 -6.72 -38.15
CA PRO A 249 -18.44 -5.99 -38.23
C PRO A 249 -19.43 -6.69 -39.16
N TYR A 250 -20.68 -6.80 -38.71
CA TYR A 250 -21.77 -7.46 -39.41
C TYR A 250 -22.88 -6.44 -39.71
N GLU A 251 -23.23 -6.27 -40.98
CA GLU A 251 -24.31 -5.38 -41.44
C GLU A 251 -25.66 -6.14 -41.53
N GLY A 252 -26.02 -6.89 -40.49
CA GLY A 252 -27.33 -7.55 -40.38
C GLY A 252 -28.40 -6.71 -39.70
N ASN A 253 -29.60 -7.27 -39.52
CA ASN A 253 -30.76 -6.58 -38.95
C ASN A 253 -30.93 -6.82 -37.43
N GLU A 254 -31.51 -5.85 -36.73
CA GLU A 254 -31.68 -5.84 -35.26
C GLU A 254 -32.56 -6.98 -34.72
N GLU A 255 -33.45 -7.54 -35.56
CA GLU A 255 -34.42 -8.58 -35.15
C GLU A 255 -33.74 -9.90 -34.72
N GLU A 256 -32.53 -10.17 -35.20
CA GLU A 256 -31.75 -11.39 -34.89
C GLU A 256 -31.25 -11.47 -33.43
N TYR A 257 -31.27 -10.34 -32.68
CA TYR A 257 -30.75 -10.26 -31.30
C TYR A 257 -31.83 -10.09 -30.24
N SER A 258 -33.10 -10.13 -30.62
CA SER A 258 -34.23 -10.11 -29.69
C SER A 258 -34.29 -11.35 -28.76
N GLN A 259 -33.62 -12.44 -29.16
CA GLN A 259 -33.35 -13.62 -28.36
C GLN A 259 -31.83 -13.84 -28.27
N TYR A 260 -31.32 -14.04 -27.05
CA TYR A 260 -29.90 -14.22 -26.78
C TYR A 260 -29.65 -15.46 -25.93
N ASP A 261 -28.48 -16.07 -26.09
CA ASP A 261 -28.05 -17.20 -25.26
C ASP A 261 -27.48 -16.70 -23.94
N TYR A 262 -26.53 -15.78 -24.01
CA TYR A 262 -25.86 -15.20 -22.85
C TYR A 262 -25.65 -13.70 -23.01
N LYS A 263 -25.72 -12.98 -21.89
CA LYS A 263 -25.45 -11.56 -21.82
C LYS A 263 -24.46 -11.24 -20.71
N PHE A 264 -23.49 -10.39 -21.02
CA PHE A 264 -22.48 -9.92 -20.08
C PHE A 264 -22.59 -8.41 -19.94
N THR A 265 -23.09 -7.93 -18.81
CA THR A 265 -23.17 -6.49 -18.50
C THR A 265 -21.95 -6.09 -17.70
N VAL A 266 -21.08 -5.28 -18.28
CA VAL A 266 -19.84 -4.78 -17.67
C VAL A 266 -20.11 -3.42 -17.05
N LEU A 267 -19.91 -3.32 -15.74
CA LEU A 267 -20.16 -2.09 -14.98
C LEU A 267 -18.86 -1.54 -14.39
N ASN A 268 -18.71 -0.22 -14.47
CA ASN A 268 -17.60 0.47 -13.82
C ASN A 268 -17.81 0.57 -12.30
N ARG A 269 -16.85 1.18 -11.58
CA ARG A 269 -16.91 1.35 -10.11
C ARG A 269 -18.10 2.20 -9.62
N LYS A 270 -18.74 2.98 -10.48
CA LYS A 270 -19.97 3.74 -10.21
C LYS A 270 -21.25 2.94 -10.48
N ASN A 271 -21.16 1.66 -10.83
CA ASN A 271 -22.26 0.84 -11.35
C ASN A 271 -22.88 1.42 -12.63
N GLN A 272 -22.11 2.17 -13.41
CA GLN A 272 -22.55 2.67 -14.72
C GLN A 272 -22.15 1.66 -15.81
N LEU A 273 -22.96 1.60 -16.87
CA LEU A 273 -22.68 0.76 -18.03
C LEU A 273 -21.36 1.19 -18.68
N LYS A 274 -20.44 0.24 -18.80
CA LYS A 274 -19.20 0.40 -19.59
C LYS A 274 -19.40 -0.21 -20.98
N SER A 275 -19.87 -1.45 -21.01
CA SER A 275 -20.28 -2.16 -22.20
C SER A 275 -21.21 -3.31 -21.84
N MET A 276 -22.01 -3.76 -22.81
CA MET A 276 -22.84 -4.95 -22.68
C MET A 276 -22.67 -5.81 -23.93
N TYR A 277 -22.39 -7.10 -23.73
CA TYR A 277 -22.21 -8.07 -24.80
C TYR A 277 -23.38 -9.03 -24.81
N THR A 278 -24.12 -9.06 -25.91
CA THR A 278 -25.27 -9.94 -26.11
C THR A 278 -24.92 -10.97 -27.17
N MET A 279 -24.82 -12.24 -26.75
CA MET A 279 -24.33 -13.34 -27.57
C MET A 279 -25.48 -14.22 -28.09
N THR A 280 -25.47 -14.53 -29.39
CA THR A 280 -26.44 -15.43 -30.02
C THR A 280 -25.81 -16.13 -31.23
N ASN A 281 -25.82 -17.45 -31.32
CA ASN A 281 -25.42 -18.21 -32.53
C ASN A 281 -24.14 -17.69 -33.25
N ASN A 282 -23.00 -17.58 -32.55
CA ASN A 282 -21.73 -17.01 -33.06
C ASN A 282 -21.78 -15.53 -33.51
N HIS A 283 -22.80 -14.80 -33.09
CA HIS A 283 -22.93 -13.38 -33.28
C HIS A 283 -22.92 -12.68 -31.93
N CYS A 284 -22.50 -11.41 -31.96
CA CYS A 284 -22.45 -10.57 -30.78
C CYS A 284 -22.93 -9.16 -31.12
N CYS A 285 -23.85 -8.66 -30.30
CA CYS A 285 -24.16 -7.24 -30.23
C CYS A 285 -23.41 -6.63 -29.04
N ILE A 286 -22.66 -5.56 -29.28
CA ILE A 286 -22.00 -4.77 -28.24
C ILE A 286 -22.74 -3.44 -28.10
N THR A 287 -23.32 -3.22 -26.92
CA THR A 287 -23.88 -1.93 -26.52
C THR A 287 -22.84 -1.15 -25.75
N ASP A 288 -22.50 0.06 -26.19
CA ASP A 288 -21.55 0.94 -25.50
C ASP A 288 -22.19 1.70 -24.32
N LYS A 289 -21.37 2.47 -23.59
CA LYS A 289 -21.81 3.33 -22.48
C LYS A 289 -22.87 4.38 -22.84
N ASP A 290 -22.96 4.75 -24.12
CA ASP A 290 -23.93 5.71 -24.65
C ASP A 290 -25.19 4.98 -25.18
N TYR A 291 -25.32 3.68 -24.91
CA TYR A 291 -26.39 2.79 -25.36
C TYR A 291 -26.48 2.68 -26.89
N LYS A 292 -25.34 2.72 -27.59
CA LYS A 292 -25.27 2.46 -29.02
C LYS A 292 -24.84 1.03 -29.30
N ASP A 293 -25.57 0.38 -30.19
CA ASP A 293 -25.33 -1.00 -30.56
C ASP A 293 -24.44 -1.10 -31.80
N THR A 294 -23.48 -2.03 -31.75
CA THR A 294 -22.67 -2.44 -32.91
C THR A 294 -22.69 -3.96 -33.02
N TYR A 295 -22.89 -4.46 -34.24
CA TYR A 295 -23.12 -5.87 -34.51
C TYR A 295 -21.89 -6.53 -35.14
N TYR A 296 -21.62 -7.76 -34.72
CA TYR A 296 -20.43 -8.49 -35.13
C TYR A 296 -20.72 -9.98 -35.36
N THR A 297 -20.00 -10.55 -36.32
CA THR A 297 -19.80 -12.00 -36.43
C THR A 297 -18.54 -12.37 -35.65
N ILE A 298 -18.59 -13.48 -34.90
CA ILE A 298 -17.48 -13.95 -34.10
C ILE A 298 -16.65 -14.93 -34.95
N ASP A 299 -15.43 -14.52 -35.28
CA ASP A 299 -14.52 -15.31 -36.11
C ASP A 299 -13.75 -16.35 -35.29
N ASP A 300 -13.44 -16.02 -34.03
CA ASP A 300 -12.77 -16.92 -33.11
C ASP A 300 -13.77 -17.76 -32.30
N THR A 301 -14.03 -18.95 -32.80
CA THR A 301 -14.88 -19.93 -32.11
C THR A 301 -14.26 -20.47 -30.82
N SER A 302 -12.94 -20.40 -30.62
CA SER A 302 -12.28 -20.98 -29.45
C SER A 302 -12.49 -20.13 -28.19
N THR A 303 -12.14 -18.84 -28.23
CA THR A 303 -12.38 -17.88 -27.15
C THR A 303 -13.87 -17.75 -26.85
N TYR A 304 -14.72 -17.74 -27.87
CA TYR A 304 -16.18 -17.74 -27.72
C TYR A 304 -16.68 -18.98 -26.97
N ASN A 305 -16.28 -20.18 -27.38
CA ASN A 305 -16.72 -21.40 -26.72
C ASN A 305 -16.25 -21.47 -25.26
N GLU A 306 -15.03 -21.01 -24.98
CA GLU A 306 -14.49 -20.92 -23.61
C GLU A 306 -15.33 -19.97 -22.75
N LEU A 307 -15.66 -18.79 -23.28
CA LEU A 307 -16.52 -17.82 -22.60
C LEU A 307 -17.92 -18.38 -22.33
N ILE A 308 -18.52 -19.10 -23.29
CA ILE A 308 -19.85 -19.69 -23.17
C ILE A 308 -19.86 -20.85 -22.17
N GLU A 309 -18.87 -21.74 -22.19
CA GLU A 309 -18.76 -22.82 -21.19
C GLU A 309 -18.54 -22.27 -19.78
N PHE A 310 -17.77 -21.19 -19.66
CA PHE A 310 -17.62 -20.49 -18.39
C PHE A 310 -18.96 -19.91 -17.92
N ALA A 311 -19.72 -19.25 -18.80
CA ALA A 311 -21.03 -18.71 -18.48
C ALA A 311 -22.01 -19.80 -18.01
N LYS A 312 -22.08 -20.93 -18.73
CA LYS A 312 -22.87 -22.10 -18.31
C LYS A 312 -22.55 -22.52 -16.88
N SER A 313 -21.26 -22.61 -16.54
CA SER A 313 -20.83 -23.01 -15.19
C SER A 313 -21.29 -22.06 -14.07
N LEU A 314 -21.65 -20.82 -14.42
CA LEU A 314 -22.10 -19.80 -13.46
C LEU A 314 -23.63 -19.76 -13.30
N VAL A 315 -24.39 -19.90 -14.39
CA VAL A 315 -25.82 -19.57 -14.42
C VAL A 315 -26.75 -20.71 -14.82
N ASP A 316 -26.25 -21.84 -15.33
CA ASP A 316 -27.08 -23.00 -15.67
C ASP A 316 -27.32 -23.92 -14.45
#